data_AF-A0A7K0K2E5-F1
#
_entry.id   AF-A0A7K0K2E5-F1
#
_cell.length_a   1.000
_cell.length_b   1.000
_cell.length_c   1.000
_cell.angle_alpha   90.00
_cell.angle_beta   90.00
_cell.angle_gamma   90.00
#
_symmetry.space_group_name_H-M   'P 1'
#
loop_
_entity.id
_entity.type
_entity.pdbx_description
1 polymer ?
#
loop_
_entity_poly.entity_id
_entity_poly.type
_entity_poly.pdbx_seq_one_letter_code
_entity_poly.pdbx_strand_id
1 'polypeptide(L)'
;MAFEVSLWSPAEVGADVGAFVDYWQALADGPDSGGPGRVSEDQETQNFWLDLMSRVLGVRNATQECRFEQRTAGNGLIDVRIPAASVLVEQKAGGVDLDRPEPRQGSLVTPFEQAKRYVDALPNREKPDWIIVSNFLTFRVHDLNKEHPEKGVLEFGLADLRQKPHLLDFLLDASLARETLEQEVSIKAGELIGELHAALSRQYLDPDSVEESHALNVLCVRLVFCLYAEDAGLFGKDTFLGYLSGFEAGQMRPALLDLFKVLDTPPEARDPYLSDTLKAFPYVNGGLFAGEFQIPQFTAELKTLLVERTARDTDWSRISPTIFGGIFESTLNPETRRSGGMHYTDPVNIHKVIDPLFLDGLKAELEAILNDTTLTPRQKTNRLTAFQDKLASQRYLETSSTDWIQIGGTYAVAA
;
A
#
# COMPACT_ATOMS: atom_id res chain seq x y z
N MET A 1 11.64 -17.75 -11.39
CA MET A 1 11.65 -19.13 -10.86
C MET A 1 11.30 -19.00 -9.40
N ALA A 2 10.26 -19.68 -8.93
CA ALA A 2 9.86 -19.62 -7.52
C ALA A 2 10.90 -20.35 -6.65
N PHE A 3 11.20 -19.83 -5.46
CA PHE A 3 12.10 -20.47 -4.51
C PHE A 3 11.52 -21.80 -4.02
N GLU A 4 12.39 -22.75 -3.71
CA GLU A 4 11.99 -23.94 -2.96
C GLU A 4 11.96 -23.60 -1.46
N VAL A 5 10.79 -23.17 -0.98
CA VAL A 5 10.55 -22.81 0.41
C VAL A 5 10.15 -24.06 1.20
N SER A 6 10.70 -24.24 2.39
CA SER A 6 10.24 -25.30 3.29
C SER A 6 8.90 -24.94 3.93
N LEU A 7 8.01 -25.93 4.09
CA LEU A 7 6.76 -25.77 4.84
C LEU A 7 7.06 -25.80 6.35
N TRP A 8 7.59 -24.70 6.90
CA TRP A 8 7.74 -24.53 8.35
C TRP A 8 6.38 -24.19 8.96
N SER A 9 6.12 -24.64 10.19
CA SER A 9 4.95 -24.18 10.92
C SER A 9 5.12 -22.71 11.34
N PRO A 10 4.04 -21.91 11.47
CA PRO A 10 4.14 -20.50 11.87
C PRO A 10 4.90 -20.27 13.20
N ALA A 11 4.89 -21.26 14.11
CA ALA A 11 5.61 -21.21 15.38
C ALA A 11 7.12 -21.39 15.22
N GLU A 12 7.57 -22.19 14.26
CA GLU A 12 9.00 -22.39 13.97
C GLU A 12 9.58 -21.20 13.22
N VAL A 13 8.82 -20.61 12.26
CA VAL A 13 9.19 -19.35 11.59
C VAL A 13 9.33 -18.20 12.61
N GLY A 14 8.39 -18.06 13.55
CA GLY A 14 8.44 -17.00 14.56
C GLY A 14 9.62 -17.10 15.54
N ALA A 15 10.04 -18.33 15.90
CA ALA A 15 11.17 -18.55 16.79
C ALA A 15 12.51 -18.20 16.13
N ASP A 16 12.68 -18.56 14.85
CA ASP A 16 13.90 -18.29 14.09
C ASP A 16 14.04 -16.80 13.72
N VAL A 17 12.93 -16.11 13.45
CA VAL A 17 12.93 -14.64 13.22
C VAL A 17 13.36 -13.88 14.47
N GLY A 18 12.82 -14.22 15.64
CA GLY A 18 13.19 -13.57 16.91
C GLY A 18 14.68 -13.71 17.21
N ALA A 19 15.22 -14.94 17.07
CA ALA A 19 16.62 -15.24 17.29
C ALA A 19 17.55 -14.54 16.27
N PHE A 20 17.13 -14.48 15.00
CA PHE A 20 17.83 -13.73 13.95
C PHE A 20 17.95 -12.25 14.32
N VAL A 21 16.83 -11.62 14.67
CA VAL A 21 16.81 -10.20 15.07
C VAL A 21 17.66 -9.97 16.32
N ASP A 22 17.58 -10.85 17.33
CA ASP A 22 18.34 -10.70 18.58
C ASP A 22 19.85 -10.75 18.31
N TYR A 23 20.28 -11.70 17.48
CA TYR A 23 21.69 -11.87 17.13
C TYR A 23 22.25 -10.66 16.39
N TRP A 24 21.58 -10.22 15.33
CA TRP A 24 22.06 -9.12 14.49
C TRP A 24 21.95 -7.76 15.16
N GLN A 25 20.94 -7.56 16.00
CA GLN A 25 20.82 -6.36 16.82
C GLN A 25 21.93 -6.31 17.89
N ALA A 26 22.19 -7.41 18.59
CA ALA A 26 23.28 -7.49 19.56
C ALA A 26 24.67 -7.31 18.92
N LEU A 27 24.87 -7.80 17.70
CA LEU A 27 26.11 -7.60 16.96
C LEU A 27 26.30 -6.13 16.55
N ALA A 28 25.22 -5.43 16.21
CA ALA A 28 25.26 -4.00 15.92
C ALA A 28 25.47 -3.13 17.16
N ASP A 29 24.94 -3.55 18.32
CA ASP A 29 25.03 -2.83 19.59
C ASP A 29 26.28 -3.18 20.42
N GLY A 30 27.07 -4.17 19.99
CA GLY A 30 28.21 -4.72 20.74
C GLY A 30 29.47 -3.84 20.78
N PRO A 31 30.25 -3.86 21.88
CA PRO A 31 31.54 -3.18 21.96
C PRO A 31 32.60 -3.97 21.16
N ASP A 32 33.06 -3.36 20.07
CA ASP A 32 33.86 -4.00 19.02
C ASP A 32 35.29 -4.36 19.47
N SER A 33 35.82 -5.42 18.88
CA SER A 33 37.25 -5.68 18.78
C SER A 33 37.83 -4.98 17.54
N GLY A 34 37.74 -3.64 17.43
CA GLY A 34 38.43 -2.94 16.34
C GLY A 34 38.09 -1.47 16.05
N GLY A 35 36.92 -0.96 16.41
CA GLY A 35 36.50 0.43 16.16
C GLY A 35 35.11 0.69 16.75
N PRO A 36 34.48 1.88 16.65
CA PRO A 36 33.20 2.11 17.32
C PRO A 36 32.12 1.16 16.77
N GLY A 37 31.42 0.42 17.65
CA GLY A 37 30.43 -0.64 17.39
C GLY A 37 29.64 -0.51 16.09
N ARG A 38 30.12 -1.20 15.04
CA ARG A 38 29.50 -1.25 13.72
C ARG A 38 29.71 -2.64 13.14
N VAL A 39 28.62 -3.30 12.74
CA VAL A 39 28.70 -4.56 11.96
C VAL A 39 29.54 -4.31 10.71
N SER A 40 30.58 -5.11 10.52
CA SER A 40 31.51 -4.97 9.39
C SER A 40 30.88 -5.43 8.08
N GLU A 41 30.84 -4.54 7.09
CA GLU A 41 30.31 -4.81 5.73
C GLU A 41 31.01 -6.02 5.09
N ASP A 42 32.34 -5.98 5.01
CA ASP A 42 33.14 -7.00 4.32
C ASP A 42 33.08 -8.39 4.98
N GLN A 43 32.84 -8.46 6.30
CA GLN A 43 32.89 -9.72 7.06
C GLN A 43 31.52 -10.38 7.20
N GLU A 44 30.46 -9.58 7.33
CA GLU A 44 29.17 -10.09 7.80
C GLU A 44 28.06 -10.08 6.75
N THR A 45 28.24 -9.41 5.61
CA THR A 45 27.23 -9.34 4.54
C THR A 45 26.77 -10.72 4.08
N GLN A 46 27.72 -11.63 3.82
CA GLN A 46 27.38 -12.97 3.33
C GLN A 46 26.59 -13.75 4.38
N ASN A 47 27.04 -13.73 5.64
CA ASN A 47 26.37 -14.42 6.75
C ASN A 47 24.96 -13.88 6.96
N PHE A 48 24.79 -12.56 6.96
CA PHE A 48 23.50 -11.90 7.16
C PHE A 48 22.46 -12.35 6.15
N TRP A 49 22.78 -12.25 4.86
CA TRP A 49 21.82 -12.56 3.81
C TRP A 49 21.56 -14.06 3.69
N LEU A 50 22.55 -14.91 3.96
CA LEU A 50 22.32 -16.36 4.02
C LEU A 50 21.44 -16.75 5.20
N ASP A 51 21.66 -16.19 6.40
CA ASP A 51 20.82 -16.45 7.57
C ASP A 51 19.42 -15.90 7.38
N LEU A 52 19.26 -14.70 6.79
CA LEU A 52 17.95 -14.13 6.47
C LEU A 52 17.18 -15.03 5.49
N MET A 53 17.82 -15.42 4.38
CA MET A 53 17.14 -16.23 3.37
C MET A 53 16.79 -17.63 3.90
N SER A 54 17.65 -18.24 4.71
CA SER A 54 17.42 -19.60 5.21
C SER A 54 16.53 -19.67 6.45
N ARG A 55 16.81 -18.85 7.48
CA ARG A 55 16.13 -18.93 8.79
C ARG A 55 14.89 -18.07 8.88
N VAL A 56 14.87 -16.92 8.21
CA VAL A 56 13.70 -16.02 8.20
C VAL A 56 12.74 -16.41 7.08
N LEU A 57 13.26 -16.57 5.86
CA LEU A 57 12.44 -16.85 4.67
C LEU A 57 12.29 -18.33 4.33
N GLY A 58 12.96 -19.23 5.04
CA GLY A 58 12.81 -20.68 4.85
C GLY A 58 13.31 -21.21 3.51
N VAL A 59 14.19 -20.44 2.81
CA VAL A 59 14.77 -20.81 1.52
C VAL A 59 15.83 -21.90 1.72
N ARG A 60 15.57 -23.10 1.19
CA ARG A 60 16.42 -24.28 1.41
C ARG A 60 17.83 -24.15 0.84
N ASN A 61 17.96 -23.47 -0.31
CA ASN A 61 19.22 -23.36 -1.06
C ASN A 61 19.74 -21.92 -1.11
N ALA A 62 19.68 -21.20 0.02
CA ALA A 62 20.10 -19.79 0.09
C ALA A 62 21.48 -19.49 -0.54
N THR A 63 22.45 -20.41 -0.40
CA THR A 63 23.79 -20.28 -0.99
C THR A 63 23.84 -20.33 -2.53
N GLN A 64 22.84 -20.93 -3.17
CA GLN A 64 22.72 -20.96 -4.64
C GLN A 64 21.92 -19.76 -5.16
N GLU A 65 20.98 -19.29 -4.35
CA GLU A 65 20.09 -18.19 -4.71
C GLU A 65 20.73 -16.81 -4.51
N CYS A 66 21.56 -16.66 -3.47
CA CYS A 66 22.34 -15.46 -3.23
C CYS A 66 23.69 -15.53 -3.93
N ARG A 67 23.99 -14.52 -4.74
CA ARG A 67 25.30 -14.32 -5.36
C ARG A 67 25.97 -13.13 -4.70
N PHE A 68 27.18 -13.33 -4.20
CA PHE A 68 27.93 -12.31 -3.47
C PHE A 68 29.09 -11.76 -4.30
N GLU A 69 29.47 -10.51 -4.02
CA GLU A 69 30.68 -9.87 -4.53
C GLU A 69 30.86 -10.00 -6.06
N GLN A 70 29.78 -9.74 -6.80
CA GLN A 70 29.79 -9.88 -8.26
C GLN A 70 30.43 -8.64 -8.91
N ARG A 71 31.52 -8.85 -9.65
CA ARG A 71 32.17 -7.76 -10.41
C ARG A 71 31.31 -7.33 -11.59
N THR A 72 31.18 -6.02 -11.76
CA THR A 72 30.56 -5.41 -12.95
C THR A 72 31.60 -5.10 -14.02
N ALA A 73 31.16 -4.88 -15.25
CA ALA A 73 32.02 -4.51 -16.37
C ALA A 73 32.78 -3.17 -16.15
N GLY A 74 32.30 -2.33 -15.21
CA GLY A 74 32.87 -1.02 -14.88
C GLY A 74 33.79 -1.01 -13.64
N ASN A 75 34.37 -2.15 -13.24
CA ASN A 75 35.17 -2.32 -12.01
C ASN A 75 34.39 -2.00 -10.71
N GLY A 76 33.06 -2.07 -10.73
CA GLY A 76 32.22 -2.04 -9.52
C GLY A 76 32.04 -3.43 -8.93
N LEU A 77 31.66 -3.50 -7.66
CA LEU A 77 31.35 -4.74 -6.94
C LEU A 77 29.92 -4.65 -6.41
N ILE A 78 29.10 -5.63 -6.76
CA ILE A 78 27.73 -5.77 -6.24
C ILE A 78 27.81 -6.67 -5.01
N ASP A 79 27.28 -6.22 -3.88
CA ASP A 79 27.40 -6.94 -2.61
C ASP A 79 26.57 -8.23 -2.60
N VAL A 80 25.28 -8.11 -2.94
CA VAL A 80 24.39 -9.27 -3.05
C VAL A 80 23.48 -9.13 -4.27
N ARG A 81 23.26 -10.24 -4.95
CA ARG A 81 22.26 -10.37 -6.00
C ARG A 81 21.41 -11.61 -5.74
N ILE A 82 20.10 -11.46 -5.84
CA ILE A 82 19.12 -12.53 -5.67
C ILE A 82 18.30 -12.62 -6.96
N PRO A 83 18.80 -13.36 -7.98
CA PRO A 83 18.21 -13.33 -9.33
C PRO A 83 16.78 -13.86 -9.38
N ALA A 84 16.44 -14.86 -8.56
CA ALA A 84 15.09 -15.43 -8.53
C ALA A 84 14.03 -14.40 -8.09
N ALA A 85 14.41 -13.46 -7.22
CA ALA A 85 13.58 -12.36 -6.73
C ALA A 85 13.69 -11.08 -7.59
N SER A 86 14.53 -11.06 -8.63
CA SER A 86 14.83 -9.84 -9.40
C SER A 86 15.35 -8.69 -8.52
N VAL A 87 16.23 -9.00 -7.55
CA VAL A 87 16.74 -8.06 -6.54
C VAL A 87 18.26 -7.90 -6.62
N LEU A 88 18.73 -6.67 -6.45
CA LEU A 88 20.11 -6.31 -6.14
C LEU A 88 20.18 -5.61 -4.79
N VAL A 89 21.17 -5.94 -3.98
CA VAL A 89 21.41 -5.32 -2.68
C VAL A 89 22.72 -4.55 -2.72
N GLU A 90 22.68 -3.31 -2.26
CA GLU A 90 23.84 -2.56 -1.81
C GLU A 90 23.87 -2.56 -0.28
N GLN A 91 24.92 -3.14 0.28
CA GLN A 91 25.11 -3.27 1.72
C GLN A 91 26.03 -2.15 2.22
N LYS A 92 25.78 -1.71 3.45
CA LYS A 92 26.65 -0.82 4.20
C LYS A 92 26.95 -1.41 5.57
N ALA A 93 28.08 -0.98 6.14
CA ALA A 93 28.39 -1.24 7.54
C ALA A 93 27.28 -0.73 8.47
N GLY A 94 27.15 -1.36 9.64
CA GLY A 94 26.21 -0.93 10.69
C GLY A 94 26.38 0.54 11.04
N GLY A 95 25.27 1.26 11.29
CA GLY A 95 25.30 2.68 11.70
C GLY A 95 25.78 3.66 10.62
N VAL A 96 25.84 3.24 9.35
CA VAL A 96 25.96 4.14 8.19
C VAL A 96 24.58 4.69 7.84
N ASP A 97 24.52 6.00 7.62
CA ASP A 97 23.32 6.69 7.11
C ASP A 97 23.15 6.38 5.62
N LEU A 98 22.00 5.81 5.26
CA LEU A 98 21.70 5.36 3.90
C LEU A 98 21.41 6.52 2.93
N ASP A 99 21.19 7.74 3.43
CA ASP A 99 21.00 8.94 2.61
C ASP A 99 22.31 9.72 2.39
N ARG A 100 23.38 9.37 3.13
CA ARG A 100 24.62 10.10 3.09
C ARG A 100 25.42 9.77 1.81
N PRO A 101 25.73 10.76 0.95
CA PRO A 101 26.58 10.52 -0.21
C PRO A 101 28.02 10.20 0.18
N GLU A 102 28.61 9.21 -0.47
CA GLU A 102 29.99 8.79 -0.31
C GLU A 102 30.83 9.01 -1.58
N PRO A 103 32.13 9.33 -1.46
CA PRO A 103 33.00 9.50 -2.61
C PRO A 103 33.30 8.16 -3.29
N ARG A 104 32.80 7.97 -4.51
CA ARG A 104 33.05 6.81 -5.37
C ARG A 104 33.50 7.25 -6.76
N GLN A 105 34.66 6.77 -7.20
CA GLN A 105 35.23 7.06 -8.52
C GLN A 105 35.22 8.57 -8.90
N GLY A 106 35.46 9.45 -7.93
CA GLY A 106 35.52 10.91 -8.14
C GLY A 106 34.17 11.64 -8.12
N SER A 107 33.06 10.98 -7.78
CA SER A 107 31.74 11.61 -7.54
C SER A 107 31.21 11.25 -6.16
N LEU A 108 30.40 12.12 -5.56
CA LEU A 108 29.60 11.76 -4.38
C LEU A 108 28.32 11.06 -4.85
N VAL A 109 28.03 9.89 -4.28
CA VAL A 109 26.81 9.12 -4.57
C VAL A 109 26.22 8.53 -3.31
N THR A 110 24.90 8.51 -3.22
CA THR A 110 24.21 7.71 -2.18
C THR A 110 24.38 6.21 -2.46
N PRO A 111 24.20 5.35 -1.45
CA PRO A 111 24.12 3.91 -1.65
C PRO A 111 23.11 3.50 -2.74
N PHE A 112 21.93 4.12 -2.80
CA PHE A 112 20.96 3.86 -3.87
C PHE A 112 21.52 4.24 -5.26
N GLU A 113 22.11 5.43 -5.40
CA GLU A 113 22.69 5.87 -6.68
C GLU A 113 23.85 4.96 -7.11
N GLN A 114 24.64 4.46 -6.15
CA GLN A 114 25.69 3.49 -6.40
C GLN A 114 25.11 2.17 -6.94
N ALA A 115 24.11 1.60 -6.26
CA ALA A 115 23.40 0.41 -6.70
C ALA A 115 22.79 0.59 -8.10
N LYS A 116 22.17 1.76 -8.34
CA LYS A 116 21.55 2.11 -9.62
C LYS A 116 22.56 2.17 -10.76
N ARG A 117 23.78 2.68 -10.52
CA ARG A 117 24.87 2.64 -11.51
C ARG A 117 25.27 1.21 -11.87
N TYR A 118 25.27 0.29 -10.90
CA TYR A 118 25.53 -1.13 -11.18
C TYR A 118 24.43 -1.73 -12.05
N VAL A 119 23.16 -1.47 -11.72
CA VAL A 119 22.01 -1.92 -12.50
C VAL A 119 22.06 -1.39 -13.95
N ASP A 120 22.41 -0.12 -14.13
CA ASP A 120 22.49 0.49 -15.46
C ASP A 120 23.62 -0.09 -16.32
N ALA A 121 24.66 -0.62 -15.68
CA ALA A 121 25.76 -1.31 -16.35
C ALA A 121 25.44 -2.79 -16.70
N LEU A 122 24.35 -3.36 -16.17
CA LEU A 122 23.96 -4.73 -16.48
C LEU A 122 23.25 -4.85 -17.85
N PRO A 123 23.40 -5.98 -18.55
CA PRO A 123 22.59 -6.28 -19.73
C PRO A 123 21.09 -6.22 -19.40
N ASN A 124 20.25 -5.73 -20.33
CA ASN A 124 18.80 -5.58 -20.09
C ASN A 124 18.11 -6.84 -19.56
N ARG A 125 18.52 -8.02 -20.03
CA ARG A 125 17.98 -9.33 -19.60
C ARG A 125 18.36 -9.74 -18.16
N GLU A 126 19.25 -8.98 -17.53
CA GLU A 126 19.79 -9.22 -16.20
C GLU A 126 19.48 -8.09 -15.22
N LYS A 127 18.79 -7.03 -15.68
CA LYS A 127 18.42 -5.92 -14.81
C LYS A 127 17.40 -6.40 -13.78
N PRO A 128 17.66 -6.16 -12.47
CA PRO A 128 16.67 -6.42 -11.44
C PRO A 128 15.50 -5.43 -11.56
N ASP A 129 14.36 -5.80 -11.01
CA ASP A 129 13.20 -4.92 -10.81
C ASP A 129 13.34 -4.11 -9.52
N TRP A 130 14.14 -4.57 -8.56
CA TRP A 130 14.24 -3.99 -7.24
C TRP A 130 15.69 -3.75 -6.79
N ILE A 131 15.90 -2.66 -6.05
CA ILE A 131 17.12 -2.41 -5.29
C ILE A 131 16.78 -2.41 -3.81
N ILE A 132 17.57 -3.11 -3.00
CA ILE A 132 17.58 -2.95 -1.55
C ILE A 132 18.86 -2.23 -1.15
N VAL A 133 18.74 -1.21 -0.32
CA VAL A 133 19.87 -0.63 0.40
C VAL A 133 19.72 -1.01 1.87
N SER A 134 20.77 -1.55 2.48
CA SER A 134 20.73 -1.92 3.90
C SER A 134 22.03 -1.62 4.64
N ASN A 135 21.91 -1.32 5.93
CA ASN A 135 23.02 -1.21 6.88
C ASN A 135 22.91 -2.25 8.01
N PHE A 136 22.30 -3.41 7.74
CA PHE A 136 21.95 -4.50 8.69
C PHE A 136 20.77 -4.18 9.62
N LEU A 137 20.61 -2.91 10.03
CA LEU A 137 19.55 -2.48 10.93
C LEU A 137 18.36 -1.88 10.22
N THR A 138 18.55 -1.30 9.05
CA THR A 138 17.53 -0.67 8.23
C THR A 138 17.55 -1.28 6.85
N PHE A 139 16.37 -1.51 6.29
CA PHE A 139 16.16 -1.95 4.91
C PHE A 139 15.38 -0.86 4.19
N ARG A 140 15.88 -0.43 3.04
CA ARG A 140 15.16 0.46 2.14
C ARG A 140 15.01 -0.20 0.77
N VAL A 141 13.77 -0.40 0.35
CA VAL A 141 13.42 -1.10 -0.89
C VAL A 141 12.98 -0.09 -1.94
N HIS A 142 13.52 -0.21 -3.15
CA HIS A 142 13.30 0.67 -4.28
C HIS A 142 12.76 -0.12 -5.47
N ASP A 143 11.62 0.32 -6.02
CA ASP A 143 11.01 -0.22 -7.24
C ASP A 143 11.57 0.50 -8.47
N LEU A 144 12.34 -0.20 -9.30
CA LEU A 144 12.97 0.39 -10.50
C LEU A 144 11.98 0.62 -11.64
N ASN A 145 10.75 0.10 -11.54
CA ASN A 145 9.70 0.32 -12.53
C ASN A 145 8.91 1.61 -12.30
N LYS A 146 9.21 2.37 -11.25
CA LYS A 146 8.59 3.69 -10.93
C LYS A 146 9.32 4.85 -11.63
N GLU A 147 8.63 5.97 -11.81
CA GLU A 147 9.24 7.21 -12.34
C GLU A 147 10.32 7.79 -11.43
N HIS A 148 10.16 7.66 -10.11
CA HIS A 148 11.04 8.22 -9.08
C HIS A 148 11.55 7.12 -8.12
N PRO A 149 12.37 6.17 -8.59
CA PRO A 149 12.84 5.03 -7.80
C PRO A 149 13.70 5.45 -6.60
N GLU A 150 14.32 6.62 -6.63
CA GLU A 150 15.21 7.15 -5.58
C GLU A 150 14.51 7.40 -4.25
N LYS A 151 13.19 7.65 -4.27
CA LYS A 151 12.43 7.95 -3.04
C LYS A 151 12.21 6.73 -2.15
N GLY A 152 12.50 5.53 -2.66
CA GLY A 152 12.15 4.27 -2.00
C GLY A 152 10.64 4.08 -1.98
N VAL A 153 10.22 2.82 -1.87
CA VAL A 153 8.80 2.49 -1.73
C VAL A 153 8.47 1.94 -0.35
N LEU A 154 9.46 1.36 0.34
CA LEU A 154 9.33 0.75 1.66
C LEU A 154 10.63 0.94 2.45
N GLU A 155 10.51 1.31 3.72
CA GLU A 155 11.61 1.37 4.68
C GLU A 155 11.16 0.74 6.01
N PHE A 156 11.99 -0.14 6.57
CA PHE A 156 11.74 -0.78 7.87
C PHE A 156 13.04 -1.14 8.58
N GLY A 157 12.96 -1.27 9.90
CA GLY A 157 14.05 -1.72 10.75
C GLY A 157 14.08 -3.25 10.88
N LEU A 158 15.26 -3.78 11.21
CA LEU A 158 15.46 -5.18 11.57
C LEU A 158 14.52 -5.62 12.70
N ALA A 159 14.29 -4.76 13.69
CA ALA A 159 13.38 -5.03 14.80
C ALA A 159 11.92 -5.22 14.37
N ASP A 160 11.49 -4.58 13.28
CA ASP A 160 10.12 -4.66 12.78
C ASP A 160 9.77 -6.08 12.31
N LEU A 161 10.78 -6.85 11.86
CA LEU A 161 10.60 -8.22 11.38
C LEU A 161 10.01 -9.17 12.43
N ARG A 162 10.18 -8.88 13.74
CA ARG A 162 9.57 -9.68 14.81
C ARG A 162 8.05 -9.71 14.74
N GLN A 163 7.45 -8.60 14.33
CA GLN A 163 6.00 -8.44 14.26
C GLN A 163 5.51 -8.48 12.81
N LYS A 164 6.38 -8.14 11.86
CA LYS A 164 6.07 -7.96 10.45
C LYS A 164 7.03 -8.74 9.55
N PRO A 165 7.12 -10.09 9.67
CA PRO A 165 8.01 -10.88 8.83
C PRO A 165 7.63 -10.84 7.33
N HIS A 166 6.35 -10.57 7.03
CA HIS A 166 5.82 -10.41 5.66
C HIS A 166 6.47 -9.25 4.88
N LEU A 167 7.16 -8.33 5.58
CA LEU A 167 7.97 -7.27 4.95
C LEU A 167 9.05 -7.81 4.01
N LEU A 168 9.45 -9.07 4.16
CA LEU A 168 10.45 -9.74 3.34
C LEU A 168 9.84 -10.66 2.27
N ASP A 169 8.52 -10.82 2.19
CA ASP A 169 7.86 -11.74 1.24
C ASP A 169 8.19 -11.41 -0.22
N PHE A 170 8.53 -10.15 -0.50
CA PHE A 170 9.02 -9.70 -1.81
C PHE A 170 10.30 -10.42 -2.29
N LEU A 171 11.13 -10.89 -1.36
CA LEU A 171 12.33 -11.67 -1.65
C LEU A 171 11.99 -13.10 -2.06
N LEU A 172 10.78 -13.59 -1.77
CA LEU A 172 10.29 -14.90 -2.20
C LEU A 172 9.53 -14.81 -3.52
N ASP A 173 8.74 -13.75 -3.69
CA ASP A 173 8.01 -13.50 -4.93
C ASP A 173 7.88 -11.98 -5.15
N ALA A 174 8.41 -11.51 -6.28
CA ALA A 174 8.30 -10.10 -6.67
C ALA A 174 6.84 -9.62 -6.81
N SER A 175 5.88 -10.53 -7.02
CA SER A 175 4.46 -10.20 -7.00
C SER A 175 3.91 -9.98 -5.57
N LEU A 176 4.39 -10.74 -4.58
CA LEU A 176 4.09 -10.51 -3.15
C LEU A 176 4.67 -9.18 -2.66
N ALA A 177 5.74 -8.68 -3.29
CA ALA A 177 6.31 -7.37 -2.97
C ALA A 177 5.31 -6.24 -3.00
N ARG A 178 4.49 -6.26 -4.05
CA ARG A 178 3.48 -5.24 -4.26
C ARG A 178 2.35 -5.38 -3.25
N GLU A 179 1.96 -6.61 -2.92
CA GLU A 179 0.94 -6.88 -1.91
C GLU A 179 1.40 -6.46 -0.51
N THR A 180 2.62 -6.82 -0.09
CA THR A 180 3.23 -6.38 1.18
C THR A 180 3.29 -4.86 1.27
N LEU A 181 3.70 -4.20 0.18
CA LEU A 181 3.80 -2.76 0.11
C LEU A 181 2.43 -2.08 0.18
N GLU A 182 1.45 -2.58 -0.57
CA GLU A 182 0.07 -2.12 -0.52
C GLU A 182 -0.52 -2.33 0.88
N GLN A 183 -0.23 -3.46 1.53
CA GLN A 183 -0.66 -3.75 2.91
C GLN A 183 -0.06 -2.77 3.93
N GLU A 184 1.25 -2.49 3.90
CA GLU A 184 1.87 -1.56 4.86
C GLU A 184 1.42 -0.12 4.68
N VAL A 185 1.32 0.35 3.43
CA VAL A 185 0.76 1.69 3.14
C VAL A 185 -0.69 1.76 3.63
N SER A 186 -1.45 0.68 3.44
CA SER A 186 -2.81 0.56 3.92
C SER A 186 -2.88 0.60 5.45
N ILE A 187 -2.07 -0.16 6.19
CA ILE A 187 -2.05 -0.16 7.66
C ILE A 187 -1.82 1.25 8.21
N LYS A 188 -0.78 1.94 7.71
CA LYS A 188 -0.47 3.32 8.13
C LYS A 188 -1.61 4.28 7.84
N ALA A 189 -2.23 4.17 6.66
CA ALA A 189 -3.40 4.96 6.33
C ALA A 189 -4.58 4.66 7.27
N GLY A 190 -4.77 3.39 7.65
CA GLY A 190 -5.80 2.99 8.61
C GLY A 190 -5.61 3.60 9.99
N GLU A 191 -4.37 3.66 10.48
CA GLU A 191 -4.03 4.35 11.72
C GLU A 191 -4.36 5.85 11.64
N LEU A 192 -3.99 6.52 10.54
CA LEU A 192 -4.31 7.94 10.31
C LEU A 192 -5.82 8.21 10.27
N ILE A 193 -6.61 7.34 9.63
CA ILE A 193 -8.08 7.48 9.64
C ILE A 193 -8.67 7.20 11.02
N GLY A 194 -8.12 6.23 11.77
CA GLY A 194 -8.50 6.00 13.15
C GLY A 194 -8.25 7.23 14.03
N GLU A 195 -7.09 7.89 13.87
CA GLU A 195 -6.78 9.15 14.54
C GLU A 195 -7.74 10.28 14.14
N LEU A 196 -8.03 10.41 12.83
CA LEU A 196 -8.94 11.42 12.30
C LEU A 196 -10.36 11.23 12.83
N HIS A 197 -10.85 9.99 12.83
CA HIS A 197 -12.16 9.61 13.37
C HIS A 197 -12.26 9.95 14.86
N ALA A 198 -11.26 9.55 15.65
CA ALA A 198 -11.22 9.85 17.08
C ALA A 198 -11.14 11.36 17.36
N ALA A 199 -10.43 12.13 16.52
CA ALA A 199 -10.35 13.58 16.64
C ALA A 199 -11.67 14.27 16.29
N LEU A 200 -12.34 13.84 15.21
CA LEU A 200 -13.65 14.32 14.79
C LEU A 200 -14.73 13.98 15.82
N SER A 201 -14.74 12.75 16.35
CA SER A 201 -15.68 12.27 17.36
C SER A 201 -15.77 13.20 18.57
N ARG A 202 -14.63 13.74 19.04
CA ARG A 202 -14.58 14.68 20.17
C ARG A 202 -15.24 16.05 19.89
N GLN A 203 -15.52 16.36 18.62
CA GLN A 203 -16.16 17.62 18.22
C GLN A 203 -17.68 17.50 18.06
N TYR A 204 -18.20 16.28 18.04
CA TYR A 204 -19.65 16.01 18.07
C TYR A 204 -20.19 16.19 19.50
N LEU A 205 -21.49 16.50 19.62
CA LEU A 205 -22.12 16.78 20.91
C LEU A 205 -22.44 15.50 21.69
N ASP A 206 -22.88 14.47 20.97
CA ASP A 206 -23.21 13.13 21.45
C ASP A 206 -22.75 12.08 20.42
N PRO A 207 -21.43 11.82 20.32
CA PRO A 207 -20.86 10.92 19.32
C PRO A 207 -21.31 9.46 19.45
N ASP A 208 -21.88 9.08 20.59
CA ASP A 208 -22.41 7.73 20.84
C ASP A 208 -23.86 7.57 20.38
N SER A 209 -24.55 8.67 20.05
CA SER A 209 -25.86 8.61 19.43
C SER A 209 -25.78 7.96 18.04
N VAL A 210 -26.83 7.21 17.68
CA VAL A 210 -26.91 6.52 16.39
C VAL A 210 -26.76 7.49 15.21
N GLU A 211 -27.36 8.67 15.33
CA GLU A 211 -27.36 9.71 14.30
C GLU A 211 -25.97 10.33 14.11
N GLU A 212 -25.33 10.81 15.19
CA GLU A 212 -24.02 11.46 15.09
C GLU A 212 -22.90 10.45 14.77
N SER A 213 -23.01 9.22 15.28
CA SER A 213 -22.09 8.13 14.93
C SER A 213 -22.17 7.80 13.44
N HIS A 214 -23.38 7.74 12.88
CA HIS A 214 -23.57 7.55 11.45
C HIS A 214 -23.01 8.73 10.65
N ALA A 215 -23.31 9.97 11.05
CA ALA A 215 -22.80 11.17 10.39
C ALA A 215 -21.26 11.25 10.39
N LEU A 216 -20.63 10.91 11.52
CA LEU A 216 -19.18 10.84 11.66
C LEU A 216 -18.58 9.82 10.68
N ASN A 217 -19.16 8.62 10.60
CA ASN A 217 -18.68 7.59 9.68
C ASN A 217 -18.82 8.04 8.22
N VAL A 218 -19.96 8.62 7.85
CA VAL A 218 -20.18 9.17 6.50
C VAL A 218 -19.20 10.30 6.19
N LEU A 219 -18.93 11.20 7.14
CA LEU A 219 -17.92 12.25 6.99
C LEU A 219 -16.53 11.66 6.74
N CYS A 220 -16.11 10.65 7.51
CA CYS A 220 -14.84 9.97 7.29
C CYS A 220 -14.77 9.34 5.88
N VAL A 221 -15.82 8.63 5.43
CA VAL A 221 -15.87 8.06 4.07
C VAL A 221 -15.66 9.16 3.02
N ARG A 222 -16.37 10.29 3.15
CA ARG A 222 -16.28 11.42 2.22
C ARG A 222 -14.89 12.03 2.18
N LEU A 223 -14.26 12.22 3.33
CA LEU A 223 -12.89 12.74 3.42
C LEU A 223 -11.90 11.79 2.76
N VAL A 224 -11.98 10.49 3.05
CA VAL A 224 -11.09 9.49 2.41
C VAL A 224 -11.33 9.41 0.91
N PHE A 225 -12.58 9.51 0.47
CA PHE A 225 -12.88 9.58 -0.96
C PHE A 225 -12.18 10.78 -1.61
N CYS A 226 -12.23 11.97 -1.00
CA CYS A 226 -11.57 13.15 -1.54
C CYS A 226 -10.04 13.00 -1.60
N LEU A 227 -9.43 12.43 -0.55
CA LEU A 227 -8.00 12.13 -0.49
C LEU A 227 -7.58 11.14 -1.59
N TYR A 228 -8.33 10.04 -1.73
CA TYR A 228 -8.10 9.09 -2.81
C TYR A 228 -8.31 9.72 -4.19
N ALA A 229 -9.35 10.53 -4.36
CA ALA A 229 -9.71 11.13 -5.63
C ALA A 229 -8.68 12.16 -6.13
N GLU A 230 -8.02 12.90 -5.24
CA GLU A 230 -6.92 13.78 -5.68
C GLU A 230 -5.69 12.98 -6.11
N ASP A 231 -5.29 11.98 -5.35
CA ASP A 231 -4.07 11.20 -5.62
C ASP A 231 -4.23 10.23 -6.79
N ALA A 232 -5.43 9.68 -6.99
CA ALA A 232 -5.77 8.90 -8.18
C ALA A 232 -5.96 9.79 -9.44
N GLY A 233 -5.87 11.11 -9.30
CA GLY A 233 -5.97 12.06 -10.41
C GLY A 233 -7.39 12.35 -10.89
N LEU A 234 -8.42 12.03 -10.10
CA LEU A 234 -9.83 12.34 -10.41
C LEU A 234 -10.16 13.83 -10.21
N PHE A 235 -9.60 14.47 -9.18
CA PHE A 235 -9.81 15.90 -8.90
C PHE A 235 -8.72 16.80 -9.51
N GLY A 236 -7.62 16.19 -9.97
CA GLY A 236 -6.36 16.89 -10.25
C GLY A 236 -5.47 16.92 -9.01
N LYS A 237 -4.16 16.77 -9.22
CA LYS A 237 -3.17 16.66 -8.14
C LYS A 237 -3.23 17.83 -7.16
N ASP A 238 -3.20 17.52 -5.86
CA ASP A 238 -3.20 18.44 -4.72
C ASP A 238 -4.40 19.42 -4.69
N THR A 239 -5.49 19.13 -5.42
CA THR A 239 -6.65 20.05 -5.50
C THR A 239 -7.40 20.11 -4.18
N PHE A 240 -7.59 18.97 -3.53
CA PHE A 240 -8.29 18.91 -2.24
C PHE A 240 -7.39 19.44 -1.11
N LEU A 241 -6.12 19.00 -1.08
CA LEU A 241 -5.11 19.55 -0.18
C LEU A 241 -4.99 21.08 -0.30
N GLY A 242 -4.87 21.59 -1.53
CA GLY A 242 -4.73 23.01 -1.81
C GLY A 242 -5.96 23.82 -1.41
N TYR A 243 -7.16 23.27 -1.64
CA TYR A 243 -8.42 23.90 -1.21
C TYR A 243 -8.47 24.04 0.32
N LEU A 244 -8.23 22.96 1.06
CA LEU A 244 -8.30 22.97 2.53
C LEU A 244 -7.19 23.81 3.18
N SER A 245 -5.99 23.83 2.58
CA SER A 245 -4.85 24.61 3.09
C SER A 245 -5.15 26.11 3.19
N GLY A 246 -6.05 26.62 2.34
CA GLY A 246 -6.42 28.04 2.29
C GLY A 246 -7.33 28.53 3.41
N PHE A 247 -7.85 27.65 4.27
CA PHE A 247 -8.81 27.99 5.31
C PHE A 247 -8.22 27.86 6.71
N GLU A 248 -8.60 28.75 7.62
CA GLU A 248 -8.32 28.58 9.05
C GLU A 248 -9.24 27.52 9.67
N ALA A 249 -8.87 26.99 10.85
CA ALA A 249 -9.62 25.91 11.50
C ALA A 249 -11.13 26.22 11.65
N GLY A 250 -11.48 27.43 12.08
CA GLY A 250 -12.88 27.87 12.21
C GLY A 250 -13.64 28.03 10.88
N GLN A 251 -12.96 27.94 9.74
CA GLN A 251 -13.52 28.04 8.40
C GLN A 251 -13.60 26.68 7.69
N MET A 252 -13.01 25.61 8.26
CA MET A 252 -13.01 24.28 7.65
C MET A 252 -14.42 23.72 7.46
N ARG A 253 -15.28 23.87 8.47
CA ARG A 253 -16.67 23.38 8.40
C ARG A 253 -17.44 23.98 7.21
N PRO A 254 -17.57 25.32 7.06
CA PRO A 254 -18.25 25.88 5.89
C PRO A 254 -17.56 25.53 4.57
N ALA A 255 -16.23 25.50 4.53
CA ALA A 255 -15.50 25.10 3.32
C ALA A 255 -15.83 23.66 2.85
N LEU A 256 -15.93 22.71 3.79
CA LEU A 256 -16.31 21.32 3.49
C LEU A 256 -17.78 21.21 3.06
N LEU A 257 -18.69 21.96 3.68
CA LEU A 257 -20.10 22.00 3.27
C LEU A 257 -20.24 22.48 1.82
N ASP A 258 -19.53 23.56 1.47
CA ASP A 258 -19.54 24.10 0.11
C ASP A 258 -18.95 23.11 -0.91
N LEU A 259 -17.83 22.47 -0.55
CA LEU A 259 -17.21 21.45 -1.39
C LEU A 259 -18.15 20.26 -1.63
N PHE A 260 -18.73 19.69 -0.57
CA PHE A 260 -19.61 18.52 -0.70
C PHE A 260 -20.84 18.82 -1.54
N LYS A 261 -21.39 20.04 -1.43
CA LYS A 261 -22.46 20.49 -2.32
C LYS A 261 -22.01 20.55 -3.77
N VAL A 262 -20.80 21.05 -4.05
CA VAL A 262 -20.24 21.09 -5.41
C VAL A 262 -20.02 19.70 -5.99
N LEU A 263 -19.55 18.75 -5.16
CA LEU A 263 -19.39 17.35 -5.54
C LEU A 263 -20.74 16.68 -5.85
N ASP A 264 -21.83 17.10 -5.20
CA ASP A 264 -23.20 16.62 -5.49
C ASP A 264 -23.94 17.42 -6.58
N THR A 265 -23.34 18.47 -7.15
CA THR A 265 -24.00 19.33 -8.15
C THR A 265 -23.38 19.15 -9.55
N PRO A 266 -24.16 18.71 -10.56
CA PRO A 266 -23.72 18.65 -11.96
C PRO A 266 -23.20 20.00 -12.46
N PRO A 267 -22.15 20.07 -13.30
CA PRO A 267 -21.51 21.32 -13.71
C PRO A 267 -22.49 22.39 -14.26
N GLU A 268 -23.49 21.96 -15.02
CA GLU A 268 -24.53 22.80 -15.62
C GLU A 268 -25.53 23.38 -14.61
N ALA A 269 -25.63 22.79 -13.41
CA ALA A 269 -26.52 23.22 -12.34
C ALA A 269 -25.79 24.03 -11.25
N ARG A 270 -24.48 24.24 -11.39
CA ARG A 270 -23.66 25.00 -10.43
C ARG A 270 -23.95 26.50 -10.54
N ASP A 271 -23.68 27.20 -9.43
CA ASP A 271 -23.72 28.67 -9.41
C ASP A 271 -22.73 29.23 -10.45
N PRO A 272 -23.17 30.09 -11.40
CA PRO A 272 -22.26 30.69 -12.38
C PRO A 272 -21.12 31.51 -11.74
N TYR A 273 -21.33 32.03 -10.54
CA TYR A 273 -20.36 32.81 -9.77
C TYR A 273 -19.52 31.96 -8.79
N LEU A 274 -19.64 30.63 -8.84
CA LEU A 274 -18.79 29.73 -8.05
C LEU A 274 -17.31 30.06 -8.28
N SER A 275 -16.50 30.01 -7.23
CA SER A 275 -15.07 30.30 -7.31
C SER A 275 -14.37 29.33 -8.25
N ASP A 276 -13.29 29.78 -8.91
CA ASP A 276 -12.52 28.93 -9.81
C ASP A 276 -11.91 27.72 -9.09
N THR A 277 -11.55 27.87 -7.81
CA THR A 277 -11.08 26.76 -6.97
C THR A 277 -12.14 25.67 -6.80
N LEU A 278 -13.41 26.05 -6.53
CA LEU A 278 -14.49 25.06 -6.40
C LEU A 278 -14.92 24.50 -7.76
N LYS A 279 -14.86 25.29 -8.83
CA LYS A 279 -15.14 24.83 -10.20
C LYS A 279 -14.21 23.70 -10.66
N ALA A 280 -12.99 23.61 -10.10
CA ALA A 280 -12.03 22.57 -10.43
C ALA A 280 -12.49 21.16 -10.01
N PHE A 281 -13.35 21.04 -8.99
CA PHE A 281 -13.85 19.74 -8.55
C PHE A 281 -14.91 19.17 -9.50
N PRO A 282 -14.86 17.87 -9.85
CA PRO A 282 -15.85 17.24 -10.71
C PRO A 282 -17.19 17.04 -9.99
N TYR A 283 -18.21 16.61 -10.74
CA TYR A 283 -19.43 16.07 -10.16
C TYR A 283 -19.22 14.59 -9.81
N VAL A 284 -19.61 14.19 -8.61
CA VAL A 284 -19.51 12.83 -8.07
C VAL A 284 -20.91 12.29 -7.86
N ASN A 285 -21.31 11.39 -8.76
CA ASN A 285 -22.60 10.71 -8.68
C ASN A 285 -22.56 9.53 -7.67
N GLY A 286 -23.67 8.80 -7.52
CA GLY A 286 -23.73 7.57 -6.74
C GLY A 286 -24.13 7.76 -5.27
N GLY A 287 -24.61 8.95 -4.90
CA GLY A 287 -25.24 9.22 -3.60
C GLY A 287 -24.29 9.48 -2.44
N LEU A 288 -22.97 9.30 -2.60
CA LEU A 288 -21.99 9.52 -1.53
C LEU A 288 -22.06 10.95 -0.96
N PHE A 289 -22.24 11.95 -1.82
CA PHE A 289 -22.37 13.36 -1.44
C PHE A 289 -23.81 13.87 -1.41
N ALA A 290 -24.80 12.98 -1.54
CA ALA A 290 -26.20 13.37 -1.45
C ALA A 290 -26.65 13.56 0.02
N GLY A 291 -27.73 14.33 0.21
CA GLY A 291 -28.40 14.50 1.49
C GLY A 291 -27.82 15.60 2.38
N GLU A 292 -28.15 15.56 3.67
CA GLU A 292 -27.68 16.54 4.64
C GLU A 292 -26.27 16.22 5.18
N PHE A 293 -25.55 17.28 5.52
CA PHE A 293 -24.17 17.21 5.98
C PHE A 293 -24.06 17.65 7.45
N GLN A 294 -23.91 16.69 8.35
CA GLN A 294 -23.64 16.98 9.75
C GLN A 294 -22.13 16.91 10.00
N ILE A 295 -21.47 18.07 9.86
CA ILE A 295 -20.03 18.25 10.04
C ILE A 295 -19.80 19.11 11.30
N PRO A 296 -18.97 18.67 12.27
CA PRO A 296 -18.69 19.44 13.47
C PRO A 296 -17.71 20.59 13.18
N GLN A 297 -17.44 21.43 14.17
CA GLN A 297 -16.39 22.45 14.02
C GLN A 297 -14.99 21.83 14.11
N PHE A 298 -14.03 22.47 13.44
CA PHE A 298 -12.64 22.01 13.44
C PHE A 298 -11.81 22.80 14.44
N THR A 299 -10.93 22.11 15.15
CA THR A 299 -9.85 22.71 15.92
C THR A 299 -8.59 22.86 15.06
N ALA A 300 -7.60 23.61 15.55
CA ALA A 300 -6.31 23.74 14.88
C ALA A 300 -5.60 22.39 14.75
N GLU A 301 -5.70 21.55 15.79
CA GLU A 301 -5.12 20.21 15.81
C GLU A 301 -5.79 19.30 14.77
N LEU A 302 -7.12 19.36 14.66
CA LEU A 302 -7.86 18.57 13.68
C LEU A 302 -7.57 19.02 12.24
N LYS A 303 -7.45 20.34 11.99
CA LYS A 303 -7.00 20.86 10.69
C LYS A 303 -5.60 20.33 10.36
N THR A 304 -4.65 20.44 11.27
CA THR A 304 -3.28 19.96 11.05
C THR A 304 -3.24 18.46 10.78
N LEU A 305 -4.03 17.67 11.51
CA LEU A 305 -4.16 16.25 11.26
C LEU A 305 -4.65 15.98 9.83
N LEU A 306 -5.77 16.57 9.43
CA LEU A 306 -6.34 16.36 8.10
C LEU A 306 -5.44 16.87 6.96
N VAL A 307 -4.94 18.10 7.07
CA VAL A 307 -4.24 18.77 5.96
C VAL A 307 -2.78 18.33 5.86
N GLU A 308 -2.05 18.34 6.97
CA GLU A 308 -0.60 18.09 6.95
C GLU A 308 -0.32 16.60 7.04
N ARG A 309 -0.86 15.90 8.05
CA ARG A 309 -0.51 14.49 8.28
C ARG A 309 -1.25 13.53 7.35
N THR A 310 -2.52 13.79 7.08
CA THR A 310 -3.38 12.89 6.31
C THR A 310 -3.31 13.20 4.81
N ALA A 311 -3.53 14.45 4.38
CA ALA A 311 -3.56 14.80 2.96
C ALA A 311 -2.18 15.00 2.33
N ARG A 312 -1.26 15.73 2.98
CA ARG A 312 0.05 16.06 2.36
C ARG A 312 1.05 14.90 2.38
N ASP A 313 1.14 14.19 3.49
CA ASP A 313 2.22 13.23 3.74
C ASP A 313 1.90 11.78 3.30
N THR A 314 0.71 11.54 2.74
CA THR A 314 0.25 10.19 2.37
C THR A 314 -0.23 10.17 0.92
N ASP A 315 0.21 9.16 0.16
CA ASP A 315 -0.28 8.88 -1.20
C ASP A 315 -1.42 7.85 -1.12
N TRP A 316 -2.66 8.35 -1.17
CA TRP A 316 -3.87 7.57 -1.00
C TRP A 316 -4.18 6.68 -2.20
N SER A 317 -3.60 6.94 -3.38
CA SER A 317 -3.77 6.09 -4.57
C SER A 317 -3.19 4.68 -4.37
N ARG A 318 -2.29 4.52 -3.40
CA ARG A 318 -1.60 3.26 -3.07
C ARG A 318 -2.29 2.44 -1.99
N ILE A 319 -3.39 2.95 -1.44
CA ILE A 319 -4.13 2.28 -0.37
C ILE A 319 -5.04 1.22 -0.98
N SER A 320 -4.97 0.02 -0.43
CA SER A 320 -5.86 -1.07 -0.81
C SER A 320 -7.28 -0.81 -0.28
N PRO A 321 -8.33 -1.02 -1.09
CA PRO A 321 -9.72 -0.90 -0.64
C PRO A 321 -10.07 -1.77 0.57
N THR A 322 -9.25 -2.78 0.87
CA THR A 322 -9.44 -3.71 1.99
C THR A 322 -9.23 -3.04 3.35
N ILE A 323 -8.51 -1.91 3.40
CA ILE A 323 -8.33 -1.16 4.64
C ILE A 323 -9.62 -0.52 5.13
N PHE A 324 -10.53 -0.15 4.22
CA PHE A 324 -11.81 0.47 4.57
C PHE A 324 -12.56 -0.42 5.55
N GLY A 325 -12.57 -1.72 5.28
CA GLY A 325 -13.15 -2.73 6.15
C GLY A 325 -12.63 -2.69 7.58
N GLY A 326 -11.31 -2.79 7.74
CA GLY A 326 -10.65 -2.80 9.05
C GLY A 326 -10.80 -1.46 9.80
N ILE A 327 -10.73 -0.34 9.09
CA ILE A 327 -10.95 0.99 9.66
C ILE A 327 -12.38 1.10 10.19
N PHE A 328 -13.39 0.82 9.36
CA PHE A 328 -14.79 0.94 9.77
C PHE A 328 -15.11 0.03 10.96
N GLU A 329 -14.60 -1.20 10.96
CA GLU A 329 -14.76 -2.14 12.08
C GLU A 329 -14.12 -1.62 13.38
N SER A 330 -12.94 -1.01 13.29
CA SER A 330 -12.19 -0.47 14.43
C SER A 330 -12.81 0.80 15.01
N THR A 331 -13.49 1.60 14.18
CA THR A 331 -14.14 2.85 14.59
C THR A 331 -15.50 2.65 15.24
N LEU A 332 -16.10 1.46 15.10
CA LEU A 332 -17.35 1.10 15.77
C LEU A 332 -17.09 0.69 17.21
N ASN A 333 -17.90 1.21 18.13
CA ASN A 333 -17.82 0.79 19.52
C ASN A 333 -18.07 -0.74 19.64
N PRO A 334 -17.48 -1.43 20.63
CA PRO A 334 -17.55 -2.89 20.73
C PRO A 334 -18.94 -3.47 20.89
N GLU A 335 -19.87 -2.74 21.49
CA GLU A 335 -21.24 -3.19 21.73
C GLU A 335 -22.10 -3.11 20.46
N THR A 336 -21.98 -2.01 19.71
CA THR A 336 -22.60 -1.81 18.39
C THR A 336 -22.05 -2.81 17.37
N ARG A 337 -20.74 -3.07 17.38
CA ARG A 337 -20.13 -4.08 16.51
C ARG A 337 -20.65 -5.49 16.78
N ARG A 338 -20.71 -5.89 18.05
CA ARG A 338 -21.18 -7.22 18.46
C ARG A 338 -22.68 -7.41 18.24
N SER A 339 -23.49 -6.40 18.52
CA SER A 339 -24.95 -6.49 18.36
C SER A 339 -25.38 -6.49 16.89
N GLY A 340 -24.65 -5.76 16.02
CA GLY A 340 -24.91 -5.72 14.57
C GLY A 340 -24.19 -6.78 13.74
N GLY A 341 -23.28 -7.57 14.32
CA GLY A 341 -22.48 -8.55 13.57
C GLY A 341 -21.57 -7.92 12.52
N MET A 342 -21.18 -6.64 12.71
CA MET A 342 -20.47 -5.82 11.72
C MET A 342 -18.96 -6.12 11.74
N HIS A 343 -18.62 -7.35 11.36
CA HIS A 343 -17.25 -7.80 11.16
C HIS A 343 -16.91 -7.71 9.68
N TYR A 344 -15.82 -7.01 9.37
CA TYR A 344 -15.32 -6.99 8.02
C TYR A 344 -14.85 -8.39 7.61
N THR A 345 -15.19 -8.78 6.39
CA THR A 345 -14.72 -10.06 5.83
C THR A 345 -13.42 -9.83 5.09
N ASP A 346 -12.34 -10.42 5.61
CA ASP A 346 -11.02 -10.36 5.00
C ASP A 346 -11.03 -10.88 3.53
N PRO A 347 -10.24 -10.27 2.62
CA PRO A 347 -10.15 -10.68 1.21
C PRO A 347 -9.92 -12.18 1.00
N VAL A 348 -9.10 -12.82 1.83
CA VAL A 348 -8.84 -14.26 1.74
C VAL A 348 -10.13 -15.05 1.95
N ASN A 349 -10.98 -14.60 2.88
CA ASN A 349 -12.27 -15.24 3.14
C ASN A 349 -13.31 -14.90 2.07
N ILE A 350 -13.26 -13.71 1.47
CA ILE A 350 -14.06 -13.37 0.27
C ILE A 350 -13.72 -14.36 -0.86
N HIS A 351 -12.43 -14.55 -1.16
CA HIS A 351 -11.95 -15.44 -2.23
C HIS A 351 -12.35 -16.90 -2.00
N LYS A 352 -12.33 -17.40 -0.77
CA LYS A 352 -12.86 -18.74 -0.44
C LYS A 352 -14.31 -18.96 -0.87
N VAL A 353 -15.10 -17.89 -1.01
CA VAL A 353 -16.49 -17.94 -1.46
C VAL A 353 -16.59 -17.64 -2.96
N ILE A 354 -16.06 -16.50 -3.42
CA ILE A 354 -16.27 -16.05 -4.81
C ILE A 354 -15.53 -16.89 -5.85
N ASP A 355 -14.34 -17.43 -5.51
CA ASP A 355 -13.53 -18.24 -6.40
C ASP A 355 -14.32 -19.47 -6.88
N PRO A 356 -14.77 -20.38 -5.98
CA PRO A 356 -15.55 -21.54 -6.40
C PRO A 356 -16.97 -21.20 -6.85
N LEU A 357 -17.57 -20.09 -6.37
CA LEU A 357 -18.96 -19.75 -6.67
C LEU A 357 -19.16 -19.32 -8.13
N PHE A 358 -18.25 -18.49 -8.66
CA PHE A 358 -18.36 -18.04 -10.06
C PHE A 358 -17.02 -17.67 -10.70
N LEU A 359 -16.03 -17.18 -9.95
CA LEU A 359 -14.85 -16.56 -10.54
C LEU A 359 -13.93 -17.59 -11.23
N ASP A 360 -13.76 -18.79 -10.65
CA ASP A 360 -12.99 -19.88 -11.28
C ASP A 360 -13.60 -20.32 -12.61
N GLY A 361 -14.94 -20.40 -12.67
CA GLY A 361 -15.66 -20.72 -13.90
C GLY A 361 -15.46 -19.66 -15.00
N LEU A 362 -15.50 -18.38 -14.64
CA LEU A 362 -15.24 -17.28 -15.57
C LEU A 362 -13.78 -17.26 -16.05
N LYS A 363 -12.81 -17.49 -15.15
CA LYS A 363 -11.39 -17.60 -15.51
C LYS A 363 -11.16 -18.77 -16.48
N ALA A 364 -11.73 -19.93 -16.19
CA ALA A 364 -11.60 -21.12 -17.05
C ALA A 364 -12.22 -20.90 -18.43
N GLU A 365 -13.37 -20.23 -18.53
CA GLU A 365 -14.00 -19.89 -19.80
C GLU A 365 -13.14 -18.93 -20.63
N LEU A 366 -12.56 -17.90 -20.00
CA LEU A 366 -11.65 -16.97 -20.68
C LEU A 366 -10.41 -17.70 -21.20
N GLU A 367 -9.76 -18.52 -20.36
CA GLU A 367 -8.60 -19.32 -20.75
C GLU A 367 -8.92 -20.28 -21.90
N ALA A 368 -10.11 -20.90 -21.89
CA ALA A 368 -10.54 -21.74 -22.99
C ALA A 368 -10.67 -20.96 -24.32
N ILE A 369 -11.21 -19.74 -24.29
CA ILE A 369 -11.30 -18.88 -25.48
C ILE A 369 -9.91 -18.44 -25.96
N LEU A 370 -9.01 -18.12 -25.03
CA LEU A 370 -7.66 -17.64 -25.32
C LEU A 370 -6.77 -18.74 -25.91
N ASN A 371 -6.89 -19.97 -25.42
CA ASN A 371 -6.03 -21.10 -25.80
C ASN A 371 -6.61 -21.98 -26.92
N ASP A 372 -7.85 -21.74 -27.37
CA ASP A 372 -8.45 -22.46 -28.50
C ASP A 372 -7.78 -22.05 -29.83
N THR A 373 -6.80 -22.86 -30.24
CA THR A 373 -6.03 -22.70 -31.48
C THR A 373 -6.84 -23.01 -32.74
N THR A 374 -8.05 -23.54 -32.61
CA THR A 374 -8.91 -23.87 -33.76
C THR A 374 -9.74 -22.68 -34.25
N LEU A 375 -9.81 -21.60 -33.47
CA LEU A 375 -10.59 -20.42 -33.80
C LEU A 375 -9.86 -19.51 -34.80
N THR A 376 -10.59 -19.08 -35.82
CA THR A 376 -10.17 -17.94 -36.64
C THR A 376 -10.17 -16.65 -35.80
N PRO A 377 -9.38 -15.62 -36.18
CA PRO A 377 -9.35 -14.35 -35.46
C PRO A 377 -10.75 -13.73 -35.24
N ARG A 378 -11.61 -13.78 -36.26
CA ARG A 378 -12.98 -13.27 -36.18
C ARG A 378 -13.84 -14.04 -35.18
N GLN A 379 -13.73 -15.37 -35.15
CA GLN A 379 -14.47 -16.20 -34.18
C GLN A 379 -14.00 -15.93 -32.75
N LYS A 380 -12.69 -15.75 -32.55
CA LYS A 380 -12.12 -15.42 -31.25
C LYS A 380 -12.62 -14.06 -30.75
N THR A 381 -12.60 -13.03 -31.59
CA THR A 381 -13.19 -11.71 -31.25
C THR A 381 -14.65 -11.83 -30.87
N ASN A 382 -15.46 -12.53 -31.67
CA ASN A 382 -16.89 -12.71 -31.37
C ASN A 382 -17.12 -13.42 -30.02
N ARG A 383 -16.33 -14.45 -29.69
CA ARG A 383 -16.42 -15.14 -28.39
C ARG A 383 -16.01 -14.24 -27.23
N LEU A 384 -14.95 -13.46 -27.39
CA LEU A 384 -14.51 -12.49 -26.36
C LEU A 384 -15.55 -11.38 -26.15
N THR A 385 -16.18 -10.88 -27.21
CA THR A 385 -17.29 -9.90 -27.09
C THR A 385 -18.47 -10.51 -26.35
N ALA A 386 -18.89 -11.73 -26.71
CA ALA A 386 -19.97 -12.41 -25.99
C ALA A 386 -19.63 -12.66 -24.52
N PHE A 387 -18.38 -12.99 -24.21
CA PHE A 387 -17.90 -13.14 -22.83
C PHE A 387 -17.92 -11.81 -22.07
N GLN A 388 -17.51 -10.71 -22.71
CA GLN A 388 -17.61 -9.36 -22.14
C GLN A 388 -19.06 -8.97 -21.83
N ASP A 389 -19.99 -9.23 -22.76
CA ASP A 389 -21.42 -8.98 -22.55
C ASP A 389 -21.97 -9.80 -21.38
N LYS A 390 -21.55 -11.07 -21.28
CA LYS A 390 -21.88 -11.95 -20.16
C LYS A 390 -21.39 -11.37 -18.83
N LEU A 391 -20.13 -10.91 -18.76
CA LEU A 391 -19.57 -10.26 -17.57
C LEU A 391 -20.36 -9.02 -17.17
N ALA A 392 -20.68 -8.15 -18.14
CA ALA A 392 -21.43 -6.92 -17.90
C ALA A 392 -22.88 -7.16 -17.44
N SER A 393 -23.46 -8.32 -17.80
CA SER A 393 -24.82 -8.70 -17.42
C SER A 393 -24.93 -9.38 -16.04
N GLN A 394 -23.81 -9.75 -15.40
CA GLN A 394 -23.83 -10.40 -14.09
C GLN A 394 -24.43 -9.49 -13.03
N ARG A 395 -25.16 -10.09 -12.09
CA ARG A 395 -25.75 -9.40 -10.95
C ARG A 395 -25.36 -10.16 -9.69
N TYR A 396 -24.79 -9.43 -8.74
CA TYR A 396 -24.38 -9.96 -7.44
C TYR A 396 -25.28 -9.35 -6.38
N LEU A 397 -25.87 -10.20 -5.53
CA LEU A 397 -26.73 -9.79 -4.43
C LEU A 397 -26.04 -10.15 -3.13
N GLU A 398 -25.78 -9.16 -2.29
CA GLU A 398 -25.27 -9.37 -0.95
C GLU A 398 -26.35 -9.01 0.07
N THR A 399 -26.82 -10.00 0.83
CA THR A 399 -28.05 -9.88 1.64
C THR A 399 -27.81 -9.46 3.08
N SER A 400 -26.55 -9.36 3.53
CA SER A 400 -26.21 -8.88 4.88
C SER A 400 -26.46 -7.37 5.06
N SER A 401 -26.53 -6.61 3.97
CA SER A 401 -27.06 -5.26 3.93
C SER A 401 -28.40 -5.29 3.22
N THR A 402 -29.50 -5.25 3.96
CA THR A 402 -30.86 -5.39 3.42
C THR A 402 -31.29 -4.29 2.45
N ASP A 403 -30.48 -3.24 2.30
CA ASP A 403 -30.89 -2.00 1.64
C ASP A 403 -30.26 -1.82 0.24
N TRP A 404 -29.30 -2.64 -0.19
CA TRP A 404 -28.52 -2.36 -1.40
C TRP A 404 -28.44 -3.54 -2.37
N ILE A 405 -28.94 -3.34 -3.60
CA ILE A 405 -28.69 -4.24 -4.73
C ILE A 405 -27.72 -3.52 -5.67
N GLN A 406 -26.54 -4.09 -5.92
CA GLN A 406 -25.62 -3.56 -6.92
C GLN A 406 -26.10 -3.96 -8.32
N ILE A 407 -26.46 -2.97 -9.15
CA ILE A 407 -26.85 -3.16 -10.55
C ILE A 407 -25.86 -2.38 -11.42
N GLY A 408 -24.85 -3.08 -11.94
CA GLY A 408 -23.79 -2.44 -12.72
C GLY A 408 -22.94 -1.48 -11.89
N GLY A 409 -22.63 -0.28 -12.43
CA GLY A 409 -21.88 0.77 -11.75
C GLY A 409 -22.69 1.64 -10.77
N THR A 410 -23.94 1.25 -10.47
CA THR A 410 -24.85 2.01 -9.59
C THR A 410 -25.42 1.11 -8.51
N TYR A 411 -25.48 1.61 -7.28
CA TYR A 411 -26.23 1.03 -6.18
C TYR A 411 -27.69 1.47 -6.30
N ALA A 412 -28.62 0.52 -6.34
CA ALA A 412 -30.05 0.80 -6.25
C ALA A 412 -30.55 0.32 -4.89
N VAL A 413 -31.38 1.14 -4.24
CA VAL A 413 -32.09 0.75 -3.03
C VAL A 413 -33.07 -0.36 -3.38
N ALA A 414 -33.07 -1.45 -2.62
CA ALA A 414 -34.06 -2.51 -2.78
C ALA A 414 -35.47 -1.92 -2.53
N ALA A 415 -36.35 -2.00 -3.55
CA ALA A 415 -37.73 -1.52 -3.45
C ALA A 415 -38.62 -2.46 -2.62
#